data_AF-A0A939IS92-F1
#
_entry.id   AF-A0A939IS92-F1
#
_cell.length_a   1.000
_cell.length_b   1.000
_cell.length_c   1.000
_cell.angle_alpha   90.00
_cell.angle_beta   90.00
_cell.angle_gamma   90.00
#
_symmetry.space_group_name_H-M   'P 1'
#
loop_
_entity.id
_entity.type
_entity.pdbx_description
1 polymer ?
#
loop_
_entity_poly.entity_id
_entity_poly.type
_entity_poly.pdbx_seq_one_letter_code
_entity_poly.pdbx_strand_id
1 'polypeptide(L)'
;MKYVIGLLLPFLLIACVANDHWEGFSTAEVMRWKELGLQERTAQKYQANGLSAMEVQAWMNQGFVDQDNVILWSKSRFNPVEAKIWRDAGFDLDEAKAWASENFTAMEATNWKMQDFTLTQAVRERAKGLSPTR
;
A
#
# COMPACT_ATOMS: atom_id res chain seq x y z
N MET A 1 10.15 64.25 -36.58
CA MET A 1 9.13 63.30 -37.09
C MET A 1 9.20 62.06 -36.23
N LYS A 2 8.04 61.57 -35.78
CA LYS A 2 7.83 60.48 -34.81
C LYS A 2 7.60 59.19 -35.59
N TYR A 3 8.36 58.11 -35.36
CA TYR A 3 7.99 56.73 -35.72
C TYR A 3 8.69 55.81 -34.71
N VAL A 4 8.06 55.54 -33.57
CA VAL A 4 7.17 54.39 -33.27
C VAL A 4 7.87 53.04 -33.45
N ILE A 5 8.08 52.42 -32.29
CA ILE A 5 8.66 51.11 -32.01
C ILE A 5 7.82 50.02 -32.68
N GLY A 6 8.45 49.19 -33.53
CA GLY A 6 7.87 47.97 -34.08
C GLY A 6 8.58 46.76 -33.50
N LEU A 7 8.19 46.37 -32.29
CA LEU A 7 8.74 45.23 -31.56
C LEU A 7 8.08 43.94 -32.11
N LEU A 8 8.66 43.35 -33.14
CA LEU A 8 8.26 42.02 -33.64
C LEU A 8 8.99 40.97 -32.82
N LEU A 9 8.39 40.66 -31.67
CA LEU A 9 8.79 39.58 -30.78
C LEU A 9 8.53 38.25 -31.52
N PRO A 10 9.53 37.38 -31.69
CA PRO A 10 9.33 36.11 -32.41
C PRO A 10 8.36 35.25 -31.61
N PHE A 11 7.33 34.75 -32.28
CA PHE A 11 6.36 33.80 -31.74
C PHE A 11 7.12 32.51 -31.39
N LEU A 12 7.63 32.45 -30.16
CA LEU A 12 8.15 31.22 -29.56
C LEU A 12 6.99 30.24 -29.54
N LEU A 13 7.08 29.22 -30.41
CA LEU A 13 6.28 28.01 -30.28
C LEU A 13 6.56 27.47 -28.88
N ILE A 14 5.63 27.68 -27.96
CA ILE A 14 5.59 26.99 -26.68
C ILE A 14 5.31 25.53 -27.05
N ALA A 15 6.38 24.76 -27.25
CA ALA A 15 6.29 23.32 -27.13
C ALA A 15 5.73 23.08 -25.72
N CYS A 16 4.52 22.53 -25.63
CA CYS A 16 4.04 21.93 -24.40
C CYS A 16 5.05 20.83 -24.03
N VAL A 17 6.06 21.16 -23.23
CA VAL A 17 6.77 20.16 -22.46
C VAL A 17 5.76 19.77 -21.38
N ALA A 18 4.92 18.79 -21.68
CA ALA A 18 4.26 18.04 -20.64
C ALA A 18 5.40 17.41 -19.82
N ASN A 19 5.72 18.04 -18.71
CA ASN A 19 6.62 17.52 -17.70
C ASN A 19 5.92 16.31 -17.04
N ASP A 20 5.79 15.22 -17.80
CA ASP A 20 5.17 13.96 -17.37
C ASP A 20 6.31 13.11 -16.79
N HIS A 21 6.67 13.33 -15.54
CA HIS A 21 7.97 12.89 -15.01
C HIS A 21 7.91 11.47 -14.44
N TRP A 22 7.52 10.54 -15.29
CA TRP A 22 7.73 9.10 -15.11
C TRP A 22 9.20 8.69 -15.29
N GLU A 23 10.13 9.57 -14.92
CA GLU A 23 11.57 9.31 -15.01
C GLU A 23 11.94 8.07 -14.20
N GLY A 24 12.79 7.22 -14.77
CA GLY A 24 13.22 5.96 -14.13
C GLY A 24 12.25 4.78 -14.28
N PHE A 25 11.08 4.97 -14.89
CA PHE A 25 10.20 3.86 -15.30
C PHE A 25 10.42 3.48 -16.76
N SER A 26 10.33 2.18 -17.04
CA SER A 26 10.13 1.69 -18.41
C SER A 26 8.72 2.05 -18.90
N THR A 27 8.54 2.17 -20.22
CA THR A 27 7.21 2.42 -20.82
C THR A 27 6.17 1.39 -20.37
N ALA A 28 6.57 0.12 -20.23
CA ALA A 28 5.70 -0.94 -19.75
C ALA A 28 5.24 -0.73 -18.30
N GLU A 29 6.12 -0.27 -17.41
CA GLU A 29 5.75 0.05 -16.03
C GLU A 29 4.80 1.25 -15.98
N VAL A 30 5.09 2.31 -16.72
CA VAL A 30 4.20 3.50 -16.81
C VAL A 30 2.80 3.10 -17.24
N MET A 31 2.67 2.25 -18.27
CA MET A 31 1.37 1.78 -18.74
C MET A 31 0.61 1.04 -17.63
N ARG A 32 1.26 0.14 -16.90
CA ARG A 32 0.63 -0.59 -15.80
C ARG A 32 0.17 0.33 -14.67
N TRP A 33 0.99 1.30 -14.26
CA TRP A 33 0.58 2.28 -13.24
C TRP A 33 -0.60 3.13 -13.71
N LYS A 34 -0.60 3.56 -14.97
CA LYS A 34 -1.70 4.31 -15.59
C LYS A 34 -2.98 3.48 -15.71
N GLU A 35 -2.90 2.18 -16.02
CA GLU A 35 -4.04 1.25 -16.06
C GLU A 35 -4.71 1.08 -14.69
N LEU A 36 -3.95 1.20 -13.60
CA LEU A 36 -4.48 1.23 -12.24
C LEU A 36 -5.09 2.59 -11.85
N GLY A 37 -5.04 3.59 -12.73
CA GLY A 37 -5.48 4.95 -12.45
C GLY A 37 -4.58 5.69 -11.45
N LEU A 38 -3.34 5.23 -11.24
CA LEU A 38 -2.43 5.82 -10.27
C LEU A 38 -1.62 6.96 -10.91
N GLN A 39 -1.51 8.06 -10.16
CA GLN A 39 -0.70 9.21 -10.56
C GLN A 39 0.80 8.92 -10.38
N GLU A 40 1.64 9.65 -11.13
CA GLU A 40 3.10 9.54 -11.13
C GLU A 40 3.70 9.51 -9.72
N ARG A 41 3.38 10.52 -8.88
CA ARG A 41 3.89 10.60 -7.50
C ARG A 41 3.55 9.36 -6.67
N THR A 42 2.36 8.81 -6.87
CA THR A 42 1.90 7.61 -6.16
C THR A 42 2.68 6.38 -6.61
N ALA A 43 2.88 6.24 -7.91
CA ALA A 43 3.68 5.16 -8.50
C ALA A 43 5.17 5.23 -8.08
N GLN A 44 5.79 6.42 -8.13
CA GLN A 44 7.16 6.65 -7.67
C GLN A 44 7.33 6.23 -6.22
N LYS A 45 6.38 6.59 -5.34
CA LYS A 45 6.44 6.21 -3.93
C LYS A 45 6.29 4.71 -3.74
N TYR A 46 5.42 4.01 -4.49
CA TYR A 46 5.38 2.55 -4.44
C TYR A 46 6.69 1.93 -4.92
N GLN A 47 7.25 2.38 -6.05
CA GLN A 47 8.51 1.88 -6.59
C GLN A 47 9.68 2.11 -5.62
N ALA A 48 9.76 3.30 -4.98
CA ALA A 48 10.75 3.60 -3.96
C ALA A 48 10.63 2.72 -2.70
N ASN A 49 9.46 2.12 -2.48
CA ASN A 49 9.22 1.14 -1.43
C ASN A 49 9.33 -0.31 -1.94
N GLY A 50 9.82 -0.52 -3.16
CA GLY A 50 10.06 -1.83 -3.76
C GLY A 50 8.80 -2.54 -4.26
N LEU A 51 7.68 -1.81 -4.40
CA LEU A 51 6.42 -2.36 -4.89
C LEU A 51 6.24 -2.10 -6.39
N SER A 52 5.97 -3.16 -7.13
CA SER A 52 5.58 -3.13 -8.53
C SER A 52 4.09 -2.82 -8.71
N ALA A 53 3.70 -2.40 -9.90
CA ALA A 53 2.29 -2.18 -10.25
C ALA A 53 1.44 -3.44 -10.03
N MET A 54 1.98 -4.63 -10.32
CA MET A 54 1.26 -5.89 -10.12
C MET A 54 1.01 -6.19 -8.63
N GLU A 55 2.00 -5.93 -7.78
CA GLU A 55 1.82 -6.10 -6.33
C GLU A 55 0.79 -5.12 -5.80
N VAL A 56 0.87 -3.85 -6.19
CA VAL A 56 -0.12 -2.83 -5.80
C VAL A 56 -1.52 -3.19 -6.30
N GLN A 57 -1.65 -3.69 -7.52
CA GLN A 57 -2.93 -4.19 -8.02
C GLN A 57 -3.49 -5.31 -7.14
N ALA A 58 -2.64 -6.25 -6.69
CA ALA A 58 -3.06 -7.31 -5.79
C ALA A 58 -3.57 -6.75 -4.44
N TRP A 59 -2.91 -5.72 -3.88
CA TRP A 59 -3.38 -5.00 -2.71
C TRP A 59 -4.73 -4.31 -2.94
N MET A 60 -4.88 -3.58 -4.05
CA MET A 60 -6.12 -2.90 -4.42
C MET A 60 -7.28 -3.88 -4.60
N ASN A 61 -7.04 -5.06 -5.18
CA ASN A 61 -8.03 -6.13 -5.32
C ASN A 61 -8.53 -6.67 -3.97
N GLN A 62 -7.73 -6.53 -2.90
CA GLN A 62 -8.14 -6.87 -1.53
C GLN A 62 -8.78 -5.69 -0.77
N GLY A 63 -9.03 -4.57 -1.48
CA GLY A 63 -9.65 -3.37 -0.95
C GLY A 63 -8.68 -2.44 -0.22
N PHE A 64 -7.36 -2.64 -0.34
CA PHE A 64 -6.37 -1.69 0.18
C PHE A 64 -6.15 -0.57 -0.84
N VAL A 65 -6.80 0.58 -0.60
CA VAL A 65 -6.70 1.76 -1.47
C VAL A 65 -5.84 2.87 -0.87
N ASP A 66 -5.62 2.84 0.45
CA ASP A 66 -4.74 3.80 1.12
C ASP A 66 -3.27 3.43 0.87
N GLN A 67 -2.53 4.38 0.30
CA GLN A 67 -1.16 4.15 -0.13
C GLN A 67 -0.22 3.78 1.03
N ASP A 68 -0.33 4.49 2.15
CA ASP A 68 0.56 4.27 3.29
C ASP A 68 0.24 2.93 3.95
N ASN A 69 -1.03 2.55 4.03
CA ASN A 69 -1.48 1.26 4.52
C ASN A 69 -0.90 0.11 3.66
N VAL A 70 -1.00 0.18 2.33
CA VAL A 70 -0.40 -0.81 1.42
C VAL A 70 1.09 -0.99 1.68
N ILE A 71 1.83 0.13 1.77
CA ILE A 71 3.28 0.12 2.01
C ILE A 71 3.61 -0.49 3.38
N LEU A 72 2.86 -0.12 4.43
CA LEU A 72 3.10 -0.59 5.79
C LEU A 72 2.85 -2.10 5.95
N TRP A 73 1.73 -2.60 5.43
CA TRP A 73 1.42 -4.04 5.48
C TRP A 73 2.40 -4.86 4.64
N SER A 74 2.76 -4.38 3.44
CA SER A 74 3.76 -5.03 2.59
C SER A 74 5.15 -5.09 3.24
N LYS A 75 5.61 -3.98 3.84
CA LYS A 75 6.88 -3.95 4.58
C LYS A 75 6.89 -4.89 5.79
N SER A 76 5.72 -5.12 6.38
CA SER A 76 5.53 -6.06 7.48
C SER A 76 5.45 -7.53 7.03
N ARG A 77 5.73 -7.79 5.75
CA ARG A 77 5.80 -9.14 5.14
C ARG A 77 4.48 -9.90 5.09
N PHE A 78 3.36 -9.22 5.30
CA PHE A 78 2.06 -9.78 4.94
C PHE A 78 1.86 -9.71 3.43
N ASN A 79 1.29 -10.77 2.86
CA ASN A 79 0.72 -10.66 1.52
C ASN A 79 -0.68 -10.01 1.57
N PRO A 80 -1.21 -9.51 0.43
CA PRO A 80 -2.50 -8.83 0.39
C PRO A 80 -3.67 -9.62 1.01
N VAL A 81 -3.68 -10.95 0.82
CA VAL A 81 -4.76 -11.82 1.29
C VAL A 81 -4.69 -11.99 2.81
N GLU A 82 -3.50 -12.26 3.34
CA GLU A 82 -3.29 -12.33 4.79
C GLU A 82 -3.63 -11.01 5.49
N ALA A 83 -3.15 -9.89 4.94
CA ALA A 83 -3.45 -8.58 5.48
C ALA A 83 -4.96 -8.30 5.49
N LYS A 84 -5.68 -8.68 4.43
CA LYS A 84 -7.14 -8.59 4.40
C LYS A 84 -7.78 -9.43 5.50
N ILE A 85 -7.32 -10.67 5.69
CA ILE A 85 -7.86 -11.57 6.73
C ILE A 85 -7.70 -10.93 8.11
N TRP A 86 -6.52 -10.41 8.44
CA TRP A 86 -6.29 -9.74 9.73
C TRP A 86 -7.12 -8.46 9.89
N ARG A 87 -7.14 -7.60 8.87
CA ARG A 87 -7.92 -6.36 8.87
C ARG A 87 -9.42 -6.64 9.04
N ASP A 88 -9.95 -7.59 8.29
CA ASP A 88 -11.37 -7.95 8.33
C ASP A 88 -11.74 -8.63 9.65
N ALA A 89 -10.78 -9.29 10.32
CA ALA A 89 -10.91 -9.80 11.68
C ALA A 89 -10.83 -8.70 12.77
N GLY A 90 -10.66 -7.43 12.36
CA GLY A 90 -10.63 -6.26 13.25
C GLY A 90 -9.28 -5.97 13.88
N PHE A 91 -8.20 -6.56 13.38
CA PHE A 91 -6.84 -6.30 13.86
C PHE A 91 -6.21 -5.18 13.04
N ASP A 92 -5.60 -4.22 13.72
CA ASP A 92 -4.67 -3.31 13.06
C ASP A 92 -3.34 -4.02 12.73
N LEU A 93 -2.44 -3.31 12.05
CA LEU A 93 -1.16 -3.86 11.62
C LEU A 93 -0.28 -4.33 12.80
N ASP A 94 -0.23 -3.56 13.89
CA ASP A 94 0.65 -3.88 15.01
C ASP A 94 0.11 -5.06 15.82
N GLU A 95 -1.20 -5.13 16.01
CA GLU A 95 -1.82 -6.33 16.59
C GLU A 95 -1.60 -7.54 15.68
N ALA A 96 -1.88 -7.43 14.38
CA ALA A 96 -1.68 -8.53 13.45
C ALA A 96 -0.24 -9.05 13.46
N LYS A 97 0.76 -8.15 13.48
CA LYS A 97 2.18 -8.52 13.62
C LYS A 97 2.44 -9.27 14.92
N ALA A 98 1.95 -8.74 16.05
CA ALA A 98 2.18 -9.34 17.36
C ALA A 98 1.60 -10.77 17.42
N TRP A 99 0.34 -10.95 17.02
CA TRP A 99 -0.29 -12.27 17.02
C TRP A 99 0.31 -13.22 15.99
N ALA A 100 0.60 -12.75 14.77
CA ALA A 100 1.24 -13.57 13.73
C ALA A 100 2.66 -14.00 14.11
N SER A 101 3.42 -13.15 14.81
CA SER A 101 4.77 -13.49 15.30
C SER A 101 4.78 -14.64 16.31
N GLU A 102 3.66 -14.82 17.03
CA GLU A 102 3.42 -15.93 17.93
C GLU A 102 2.77 -17.14 17.22
N ASN A 103 2.78 -17.15 15.87
CA ASN A 103 2.19 -18.18 15.02
C ASN A 103 0.69 -18.40 15.25
N PHE A 104 -0.05 -17.35 15.63
CA PHE A 104 -1.51 -17.39 15.57
C PHE A 104 -2.00 -17.01 14.18
N THR A 105 -3.06 -17.67 13.74
CA THR A 105 -3.91 -17.19 12.65
C THR A 105 -4.83 -16.07 13.15
N ALA A 106 -5.34 -15.23 12.25
CA ALA A 106 -6.33 -14.22 12.61
C ALA A 106 -7.57 -14.83 13.29
N MET A 107 -8.02 -16.00 12.81
CA MET A 107 -9.16 -16.72 13.39
C MET A 107 -8.90 -17.13 14.85
N GLU A 108 -7.74 -17.73 15.14
CA GLU A 108 -7.38 -18.10 16.51
C GLU A 108 -7.27 -16.86 17.39
N ALA A 109 -6.62 -15.81 16.91
CA ALA A 109 -6.48 -14.54 17.62
C ALA A 109 -7.86 -13.92 17.94
N THR A 110 -8.79 -13.94 16.98
CA THR A 110 -10.19 -13.52 17.20
C THR A 110 -10.85 -14.35 18.29
N ASN A 111 -10.71 -15.69 18.25
CA ASN A 111 -11.32 -16.56 19.26
C ASN A 111 -10.78 -16.29 20.67
N TRP A 112 -9.49 -15.99 20.82
CA TRP A 112 -8.93 -15.57 22.11
C TRP A 112 -9.45 -14.19 22.54
N LYS A 113 -9.45 -13.19 21.64
CA LYS A 113 -9.94 -11.85 21.96
C LYS A 113 -11.43 -11.82 22.31
N MET A 114 -12.26 -12.67 21.70
CA MET A 114 -13.69 -12.79 22.03
C MET A 114 -13.93 -13.27 23.48
N GLN A 115 -12.94 -13.90 24.09
CA GLN A 115 -12.98 -14.37 25.48
C GLN A 115 -12.21 -13.43 26.42
N ASP A 116 -11.93 -12.19 25.98
CA ASP A 116 -11.16 -11.16 26.70
C ASP A 116 -9.70 -11.56 27.03
N PHE A 117 -9.12 -12.50 26.28
CA PHE A 117 -7.70 -12.83 26.43
C PHE A 117 -6.82 -11.84 25.65
N THR A 118 -5.80 -11.33 26.33
CA THR A 118 -4.65 -10.67 25.69
C THR A 118 -3.74 -11.69 25.00
N LEU A 119 -2.90 -11.25 24.05
CA LEU A 119 -1.90 -12.11 23.39
C LEU A 119 -1.04 -12.89 24.39
N THR A 120 -0.54 -12.22 25.43
CA THR A 120 0.30 -12.85 26.45
C THR A 120 -0.44 -13.96 27.19
N GLN A 121 -1.71 -13.77 27.51
CA GLN A 121 -2.52 -14.81 28.15
C GLN A 121 -2.81 -15.95 27.16
N ALA A 122 -3.16 -15.64 25.91
CA ALA A 122 -3.40 -16.63 24.87
C ALA A 122 -2.16 -17.53 24.61
N VAL A 123 -0.96 -16.94 24.50
CA VAL A 123 0.30 -17.69 24.39
C VAL A 123 0.50 -18.62 25.59
N ARG A 124 0.29 -18.12 26.81
CA ARG A 124 0.44 -18.90 28.05
C ARG A 124 -0.54 -20.07 28.09
N GLU A 125 -1.80 -19.86 27.75
CA GLU A 125 -2.80 -20.92 27.77
C GLU A 125 -2.59 -21.93 26.63
N ARG A 126 -2.20 -21.47 25.43
CA ARG A 126 -1.82 -22.35 24.32
C ARG A 126 -0.64 -23.26 24.67
N ALA A 127 0.34 -22.74 25.43
CA ALA A 127 1.47 -23.54 25.92
C ALA A 127 1.06 -24.67 26.89
N LYS A 128 -0.13 -24.57 27.51
CA LYS A 128 -0.73 -25.64 28.32
C LYS A 128 -1.59 -26.61 27.49
N GLY A 129 -1.67 -26.43 26.17
CA GLY A 129 -2.52 -27.21 25.28
C GLY A 129 -3.98 -26.76 25.26
N LEU A 130 -4.29 -25.57 25.77
CA LEU A 130 -5.65 -25.03 25.77
C LEU A 130 -5.93 -24.24 24.50
N SER A 131 -7.19 -24.26 24.08
CA SER A 131 -7.73 -23.47 22.96
C SER A 131 -9.05 -22.83 23.38
N PRO A 132 -9.35 -21.62 22.90
CA PRO A 132 -10.60 -20.95 23.21
C PRO A 132 -11.73 -21.67 22.46
N THR A 133 -12.72 -22.16 23.19
CA THR A 133 -13.94 -22.73 22.61
C THR A 133 -14.94 -21.63 22.34
N ARG A 134 -15.59 -21.69 21.18
CA ARG A 134 -16.65 -20.77 20.77
C ARG A 134 -17.89 -20.90 21.66
#